data_AF-A0A942D0R5-F1
#
_entry.id   AF-A0A942D0R5-F1
#
_cell.length_a   1.000
_cell.length_b   1.000
_cell.length_c   1.000
_cell.angle_alpha   90.00
_cell.angle_beta   90.00
_cell.angle_gamma   90.00
#
_symmetry.space_group_name_H-M   'P 1'
#
loop_
_entity.id
_entity.type
_entity.pdbx_description
1 polymer ?
#
loop_
_entity_poly.entity_id
_entity_poly.type
_entity_poly.pdbx_seq_one_letter_code
_entity_poly.pdbx_strand_id
1 'polypeptide(L)'
;MSGTEGRHLDRLTAVDASFLTNEKSNAHMHVGALLIFEGPPPKYTDLVEHVRSRLALVPRFRQKLVVPPLEMGRPLWADDVNFNLTYHIRHTALPSPGGEEQLKRLTARIFSQ
;
A
#
# COMPACT_ATOMS: atom_id res chain seq x y z
N MET A 1 4.86 -34.25 2.68
CA MET A 1 3.53 -34.25 2.03
C MET A 1 2.88 -32.91 2.32
N SER A 2 2.49 -32.21 1.25
CA SER A 2 1.63 -31.01 1.13
C SER A 2 1.78 -29.86 2.13
N GLY A 3 2.64 -28.89 1.80
CA GLY A 3 2.73 -27.58 2.45
C GLY A 3 2.14 -26.46 1.57
N THR A 4 0.94 -26.68 1.03
CA THR A 4 0.24 -25.71 0.16
C THR A 4 -0.96 -25.09 0.86
N GLU A 5 -0.87 -24.82 2.16
CA GLU A 5 -1.88 -24.02 2.86
C GLU A 5 -1.49 -22.54 2.76
N GLY A 6 -2.36 -21.74 2.13
CA GLY A 6 -2.33 -20.28 2.21
C GLY A 6 -1.65 -19.52 1.06
N ARG A 7 -1.18 -20.17 -0.01
CA ARG A 7 -0.71 -19.43 -1.18
C ARG A 7 -1.89 -19.00 -2.06
N HIS A 8 -2.46 -17.84 -1.75
CA HIS A 8 -3.33 -17.15 -2.67
C HIS A 8 -2.47 -16.73 -3.87
N LEU A 9 -2.63 -17.40 -5.02
CA LEU A 9 -1.84 -17.23 -6.25
C LEU A 9 -2.75 -16.76 -7.39
N ASP A 10 -3.65 -15.84 -7.08
CA ASP A 10 -4.53 -15.28 -8.08
C ASP A 10 -3.71 -14.45 -9.05
N ARG A 11 -3.86 -14.78 -10.32
CA ARG A 11 -3.21 -14.10 -11.43
C ARG A 11 -3.83 -12.71 -11.58
N LEU A 12 -3.00 -11.69 -11.80
CA LEU A 12 -3.51 -10.35 -12.07
C LEU A 12 -4.50 -10.38 -13.22
N THR A 13 -5.56 -9.59 -13.12
CA THR A 13 -6.46 -9.40 -14.26
C THR A 13 -5.74 -8.66 -15.38
N ALA A 14 -6.31 -8.65 -16.59
CA ALA A 14 -5.75 -7.85 -17.69
C ALA A 14 -5.73 -6.36 -17.35
N VAL A 15 -6.78 -5.89 -16.66
CA VAL A 15 -6.91 -4.49 -16.24
C VAL A 15 -5.84 -4.15 -15.21
N ASP A 16 -5.69 -4.95 -14.15
CA ASP A 16 -4.67 -4.68 -13.11
C ASP A 16 -3.25 -4.69 -13.69
N ALA A 17 -2.95 -5.62 -14.59
CA ALA A 17 -1.64 -5.68 -15.24
C ALA A 17 -1.38 -4.45 -16.13
N SER A 18 -2.42 -3.86 -16.73
CA SER A 18 -2.25 -2.65 -17.54
C SER A 18 -1.76 -1.45 -16.73
N PHE A 19 -2.01 -1.40 -15.42
CA PHE A 19 -1.47 -0.35 -14.55
C PHE A 19 0.05 -0.49 -14.44
N LEU A 20 0.56 -1.72 -14.25
CA LEU A 20 2.01 -1.96 -14.20
C LEU A 20 2.69 -1.66 -15.55
N THR A 21 2.04 -1.99 -16.67
CA THR A 21 2.58 -1.70 -18.00
C THR A 21 2.64 -0.19 -18.29
N ASN A 22 1.68 0.58 -17.79
CA ASN A 22 1.59 2.02 -18.04
C ASN A 22 2.38 2.87 -17.03
N GLU A 23 2.80 2.29 -15.91
CA GLU A 23 3.56 3.00 -14.88
C GLU A 23 4.94 3.44 -15.38
N LYS A 24 5.26 4.70 -15.11
CA LYS A 24 6.56 5.33 -15.43
C LYS A 24 7.03 6.14 -14.25
N SER A 25 8.32 6.48 -14.22
CA SER A 25 8.91 7.32 -13.18
C SER A 25 8.28 8.71 -13.05
N ASN A 26 7.54 9.17 -14.06
CA ASN A 26 6.81 10.44 -14.07
C ASN A 26 5.28 10.27 -14.21
N ALA A 27 4.79 9.03 -14.15
CA ALA A 27 3.37 8.69 -14.26
C ALA A 27 3.09 7.46 -13.40
N HIS A 28 2.95 7.68 -12.09
CA HIS A 28 2.62 6.64 -11.13
C HIS A 28 1.18 6.16 -11.33
N MET A 29 0.95 4.86 -11.14
CA MET A 29 -0.37 4.24 -11.34
C MET A 29 -1.07 3.88 -10.03
N HIS A 30 -0.68 4.52 -8.92
CA HIS A 30 -1.36 4.39 -7.63
C HIS A 30 -2.45 5.46 -7.46
N VAL A 31 -3.46 5.16 -6.63
CA VAL A 31 -4.47 6.12 -6.20
C VAL A 31 -4.16 6.57 -4.78
N GLY A 32 -4.31 7.87 -4.51
CA GLY A 32 -4.15 8.46 -3.18
C GLY A 32 -5.39 9.24 -2.76
N ALA A 33 -5.58 9.38 -1.44
CA ALA A 33 -6.62 10.22 -0.85
C ALA A 33 -6.05 11.00 0.34
N LEU A 34 -6.43 12.28 0.46
CA LEU A 34 -6.17 13.11 1.63
C LEU A 34 -7.46 13.26 2.42
N LEU A 35 -7.42 12.87 3.69
CA LEU A 35 -8.57 12.96 4.60
C LEU A 35 -8.20 13.89 5.76
N ILE A 36 -9.10 14.81 6.08
CA ILE A 36 -8.96 15.78 7.18
C ILE A 36 -10.01 15.46 8.23
N PHE A 37 -9.58 15.38 9.48
CA PHE A 37 -10.44 15.07 10.63
C PHE A 37 -10.31 16.17 11.68
N GLU A 38 -11.39 16.42 12.40
CA GLU A 38 -11.38 17.31 13.57
C GLU A 38 -10.91 16.57 14.83
N GLY A 39 -10.39 17.33 15.81
CA GLY A 39 -9.95 16.81 17.10
C GLY A 39 -8.47 16.42 17.16
N PRO A 40 -7.98 16.03 18.35
CA PRO A 40 -6.59 15.59 18.50
C PRO A 40 -6.36 14.26 17.77
N PRO A 41 -5.20 14.06 17.13
CA PRO A 41 -4.88 12.79 16.50
C PRO A 41 -4.76 11.67 17.55
N PRO A 42 -5.16 10.43 17.22
CA PRO A 42 -4.91 9.28 18.09
C PRO A 42 -3.40 9.04 18.23
N LYS A 43 -2.99 8.30 19.27
CA LYS A 43 -1.59 7.85 19.35
C LYS A 43 -1.28 6.96 18.15
N TYR A 44 -0.05 7.05 17.65
CA TYR A 44 0.41 6.22 16.53
C TYR A 44 0.19 4.71 16.79
N THR A 45 0.47 4.25 18.01
CA THR A 45 0.28 2.85 18.41
C THR A 45 -1.17 2.41 18.31
N ASP A 46 -2.10 3.27 18.71
CA ASP A 46 -3.53 2.96 18.70
C ASP A 46 -4.03 2.83 17.25
N LEU A 47 -3.55 3.70 16.35
CA LEU A 47 -3.85 3.61 14.91
C LEU A 47 -3.27 2.32 14.29
N VAL A 48 -2.03 1.97 14.62
CA VAL A 48 -1.39 0.74 14.11
C VAL A 48 -2.16 -0.50 14.55
N GLU A 49 -2.55 -0.59 15.83
CA GLU A 49 -3.32 -1.73 16.33
C GLU A 49 -4.75 -1.76 15.78
N HIS A 50 -5.35 -0.60 15.57
CA HIS A 50 -6.65 -0.48 14.90
C HIS A 50 -6.62 -1.07 13.49
N VAL A 51 -5.60 -0.75 12.69
CA VAL A 51 -5.41 -1.32 11.35
C VAL A 51 -5.08 -2.81 11.43
N ARG A 52 -4.16 -3.20 12.33
CA ARG A 52 -3.76 -4.61 12.53
C ARG A 52 -4.96 -5.51 12.79
N SER A 53 -5.87 -5.09 13.68
CA SER A 53 -7.05 -5.87 14.06
C SER A 53 -8.00 -6.18 12.90
N ARG A 54 -7.98 -5.37 11.84
CA ARG A 54 -8.86 -5.51 10.66
C ARG A 54 -8.13 -5.98 9.41
N LEU A 55 -6.82 -6.13 9.45
CA LEU A 55 -6.02 -6.45 8.28
C LEU A 55 -6.45 -7.78 7.63
N ALA A 56 -6.94 -8.73 8.44
CA ALA A 56 -7.48 -10.00 7.96
C ALA A 56 -8.77 -9.86 7.13
N LEU A 57 -9.52 -8.75 7.26
CA LEU A 57 -10.73 -8.51 6.47
C LEU A 57 -10.42 -8.19 5.01
N VAL A 58 -9.19 -7.77 4.71
CA VAL A 58 -8.74 -7.45 3.34
C VAL A 58 -7.39 -8.12 3.08
N PRO A 59 -7.36 -9.43 2.75
CA PRO A 59 -6.12 -10.19 2.57
C PRO A 59 -5.13 -9.56 1.57
N ARG A 60 -5.65 -8.87 0.54
CA ARG A 60 -4.85 -8.20 -0.49
C ARG A 60 -3.83 -7.21 0.09
N PHE A 61 -4.09 -6.59 1.25
CA PHE A 61 -3.15 -5.65 1.89
C PHE A 61 -1.87 -6.30 2.42
N ARG A 62 -1.81 -7.63 2.51
CA ARG A 62 -0.62 -8.38 2.93
C ARG A 62 0.08 -9.08 1.76
N GLN A 63 -0.34 -8.79 0.54
CA GLN A 63 0.14 -9.48 -0.64
C GLN A 63 1.07 -8.59 -1.47
N LYS A 64 1.98 -9.24 -2.18
CA LYS A 64 2.89 -8.62 -3.15
C LYS A 64 2.77 -9.31 -4.49
N LEU A 65 3.27 -8.65 -5.52
CA LEU A 65 3.39 -9.22 -6.85
C LEU A 65 4.59 -10.15 -6.93
N VAL A 66 4.39 -11.33 -7.49
CA VAL A 66 5.44 -12.28 -7.83
C VAL A 66 5.37 -12.57 -9.32
N VAL A 67 6.49 -12.35 -10.01
CA VAL A 67 6.61 -12.63 -11.44
C VAL A 67 6.94 -14.11 -11.62
N PRO A 68 6.18 -14.86 -12.44
CA PRO A 68 6.50 -16.25 -12.75
C PRO A 68 7.90 -16.39 -13.39
N PRO A 69 8.58 -17.53 -13.21
CA PRO A 69 9.83 -17.81 -13.92
C PRO A 69 9.66 -17.65 -15.43
N LEU A 70 10.70 -17.12 -16.09
CA LEU A 70 10.73 -16.88 -17.54
C LEU A 70 9.59 -15.96 -18.04
N GLU A 71 8.98 -15.17 -17.15
CA GLU A 71 7.86 -14.26 -17.48
C GLU A 71 6.70 -14.94 -18.21
N MET A 72 6.46 -16.23 -17.91
CA MET A 72 5.41 -17.04 -18.54
C MET A 72 4.01 -16.67 -18.04
N GLY A 73 3.58 -15.44 -18.30
CA GLY A 73 2.27 -14.90 -17.98
C GLY A 73 2.31 -13.72 -17.01
N ARG A 74 1.13 -13.15 -16.74
CA ARG A 74 0.97 -12.00 -15.85
C ARG A 74 1.42 -12.33 -14.41
N PRO A 75 1.87 -11.32 -13.64
CA PRO A 75 2.21 -11.48 -12.24
C PRO A 75 1.07 -12.12 -11.43
N LEU A 76 1.46 -12.75 -10.33
CA LEU A 76 0.56 -13.36 -9.35
C LEU A 76 0.59 -12.52 -8.09
N TRP A 77 -0.55 -12.38 -7.43
CA TRP A 77 -0.55 -11.98 -6.03
C TRP A 77 -0.02 -13.14 -5.19
N ALA A 78 0.75 -12.85 -4.15
CA ALA A 78 1.19 -13.84 -3.16
C ALA A 78 1.31 -13.18 -1.79
N ASP A 79 0.98 -13.90 -0.73
CA ASP A 79 1.17 -13.42 0.64
C ASP A 79 2.65 -13.10 0.91
N ASP A 80 2.91 -11.94 1.50
CA ASP A 80 4.24 -11.54 1.91
C ASP A 80 4.57 -12.09 3.29
N VAL A 81 5.42 -13.11 3.33
CA VAL A 81 5.87 -13.75 4.58
C VAL A 81 6.66 -12.80 5.49
N ASN A 82 7.22 -11.73 4.92
CA ASN A 82 7.98 -10.70 5.64
C ASN A 82 7.18 -9.40 5.81
N PHE A 83 5.84 -9.46 5.71
CA PHE A 83 4.98 -8.29 5.78
C PHE A 83 5.22 -7.48 7.07
N ASN A 84 5.59 -6.20 6.90
CA ASN A 84 5.84 -5.28 8.01
C ASN A 84 4.82 -4.14 7.99
N LEU A 85 3.80 -4.21 8.87
CA LEU A 85 2.75 -3.19 8.96
C LEU A 85 3.30 -1.77 9.18
N THR A 86 4.36 -1.62 9.99
CA THR A 86 4.96 -0.32 10.30
C THR A 86 5.78 0.28 9.15
N TYR A 87 6.10 -0.53 8.13
CA TYR A 87 6.63 -0.03 6.87
C TYR A 87 5.55 0.70 6.05
N HIS A 88 4.30 0.25 6.16
CA HIS A 88 3.17 0.81 5.41
C HIS A 88 2.46 1.95 6.14
N ILE A 89 2.52 2.00 7.47
CA ILE A 89 1.95 3.11 8.27
C ILE A 89 3.07 4.04 8.72
N ARG A 90 3.12 5.23 8.12
CA ARG A 90 4.11 6.27 8.43
C ARG A 90 3.49 7.40 9.24
N HIS A 91 4.25 7.90 10.21
CA HIS A 91 3.89 9.06 11.01
C HIS A 91 4.83 10.22 10.67
N THR A 92 4.26 11.36 10.32
CA THR A 92 4.99 12.58 9.99
C THR A 92 4.20 13.78 10.48
N ALA A 93 4.90 14.90 10.72
CA ALA A 93 4.29 16.19 10.99
C ALA A 93 4.42 17.10 9.76
N LEU A 94 3.54 18.09 9.66
CA LEU A 94 3.75 19.19 8.73
C LEU A 94 4.92 20.05 9.23
N PRO A 95 5.80 20.54 8.34
CA PRO A 95 6.76 21.56 8.74
C PRO A 95 6.03 22.81 9.22
N SER A 96 6.62 23.54 10.17
CA SER A 96 6.11 24.85 10.59
C SER A 96 5.93 25.77 9.37
N PRO A 97 4.84 26.54 9.27
CA PRO A 97 3.77 26.76 10.26
C PRO A 97 2.64 25.72 10.28
N GLY A 98 2.68 24.68 9.45
CA GLY A 98 1.67 23.61 9.44
C GLY A 98 0.34 23.98 8.78
N GLY A 99 0.34 24.98 7.88
CA GLY A 99 -0.85 25.42 7.16
C GLY A 99 -1.13 24.62 5.89
N GLU A 100 -2.14 25.08 5.14
CA GLU A 100 -2.62 24.43 3.92
C GLU A 100 -1.53 24.25 2.86
N GLU A 101 -0.64 25.24 2.71
CA GLU A 101 0.49 25.15 1.77
C GLU A 101 1.47 24.03 2.11
N GLN A 102 1.78 23.86 3.40
CA GLN A 102 2.64 22.76 3.85
C GLN A 102 1.93 21.41 3.65
N LEU A 103 0.62 21.35 3.88
CA LEU A 103 -0.19 20.16 3.65
C LEU A 103 -0.21 19.76 2.17
N LYS A 104 -0.49 20.69 1.25
CA LYS A 104 -0.49 20.45 -0.20
C LYS A 104 0.87 19.95 -0.68
N ARG A 105 1.96 20.61 -0.27
CA ARG A 105 3.33 20.22 -0.65
C ARG A 105 3.70 18.84 -0.14
N LEU A 106 3.42 18.54 1.12
CA LEU A 106 3.69 17.22 1.68
C LEU A 106 2.88 16.14 0.96
N THR A 107 1.58 16.39 0.74
CA THR A 107 0.69 15.45 0.03
C THR A 107 1.17 15.20 -1.39
N ALA A 108 1.49 16.24 -2.15
CA ALA A 108 2.03 16.12 -3.50
C ALA A 108 3.31 15.27 -3.54
N ARG A 109 4.23 15.50 -2.59
CA ARG A 109 5.46 14.70 -2.45
C ARG A 109 5.17 13.24 -2.11
N ILE A 110 4.17 12.96 -1.28
CA ILE A 110 3.83 11.57 -0.90
C ILE A 110 3.18 10.84 -2.07
N PHE A 111 2.30 11.48 -2.84
CA PHE A 111 1.64 10.87 -4.00
C PHE A 111 2.52 10.81 -5.25
N SER A 112 3.77 11.30 -5.16
CA SER A 112 4.75 11.26 -6.25
C SER A 112 5.99 10.44 -5.88
N GLN A 113 5.81 9.45 -5.01
CA GLN A 113 6.83 8.48 -4.60
C GLN A 113 6.59 7.12 -5.24
#